data_AF-A0A643EXW1-F1
#
_entry.id   AF-A0A643EXW1-F1
#
_cell.length_a   1.000
_cell.length_b   1.000
_cell.length_c   1.000
_cell.angle_alpha   90.00
_cell.angle_beta   90.00
_cell.angle_gamma   90.00
#
_symmetry.space_group_name_H-M   'P 1'
#
loop_
_entity.id
_entity.type
_entity.pdbx_description
1 polymer ?
#
loop_
_entity_poly.entity_id
_entity_poly.type
_entity_poly.pdbx_seq_one_letter_code
_entity_poly.pdbx_strand_id
1 'polypeptide(L)'
;MIGYLSAPLAGQVHSLRLTVAGYIDTDSNVDGGIAGLWDRLANETYQLAEVRRVLSVSLVGGGMRPSKSERLLTAHYGPSMARRVRDLCRALIAVCISAPDGSISEEKKGKSDPDFSSADIYQTAGAIGLKPADLSDMTMWQFNQYLEGWNTAQGGGADVAPPDQDELAELMQRYG
;
A
#
# COMPACT_ATOMS: atom_id res chain seq x y z
N MET A 1 11.86 -11.44 -2.72
CA MET A 1 10.91 -10.99 -3.77
C MET A 1 10.03 -9.94 -3.10
N ILE A 2 10.13 -8.68 -3.52
CA ILE A 2 9.54 -7.53 -2.83
C ILE A 2 8.02 -7.56 -2.98
N GLY A 3 7.27 -7.28 -1.91
CA GLY A 3 5.82 -7.20 -1.98
C GLY A 3 5.07 -8.53 -1.96
N TYR A 4 5.78 -9.65 -1.77
CA TYR A 4 5.19 -10.98 -1.70
C TYR A 4 5.26 -11.56 -0.29
N LEU A 5 4.20 -12.28 0.08
CA LEU A 5 4.14 -13.07 1.30
C LEU A 5 3.84 -14.53 0.95
N SER A 6 4.70 -15.45 1.41
CA SER A 6 4.43 -16.88 1.29
C SER A 6 3.70 -17.36 2.54
N ALA A 7 2.52 -17.94 2.38
CA ALA A 7 1.73 -18.40 3.52
C ALA A 7 1.09 -19.77 3.27
N PRO A 8 1.03 -20.66 4.29
CA PRO A 8 0.29 -21.89 4.19
C PRO A 8 -1.20 -21.61 4.32
N LEU A 9 -1.99 -21.93 3.29
CA LEU A 9 -3.45 -21.88 3.27
C LEU A 9 -3.99 -23.21 2.72
N ALA A 10 -5.03 -23.76 3.35
CA ALA A 10 -5.64 -25.03 2.94
C ALA A 10 -4.64 -26.19 2.72
N GLY A 11 -3.56 -26.24 3.51
CA GLY A 11 -2.52 -27.27 3.40
C GLY A 11 -1.51 -27.07 2.27
N GLN A 12 -1.57 -25.96 1.53
CA GLN A 12 -0.61 -25.60 0.48
C GLN A 12 0.03 -24.25 0.77
N VAL A 13 1.28 -24.06 0.34
CA VAL A 13 1.93 -22.75 0.41
C VAL A 13 1.55 -21.95 -0.82
N HIS A 14 0.99 -20.76 -0.61
CA HIS A 14 0.61 -19.84 -1.66
C HIS A 14 1.49 -18.59 -1.60
N SER A 15 1.83 -18.07 -2.78
CA SER A 15 2.35 -16.73 -2.92
C SER A 15 1.18 -15.75 -2.89
N LEU A 16 1.28 -14.74 -2.05
CA LEU A 16 0.29 -13.68 -1.89
C LEU A 16 0.96 -12.35 -2.22
N ARG A 17 0.29 -11.51 -2.98
CA ARG A 17 0.79 -10.19 -3.36
C ARG A 17 -0.37 -9.20 -3.45
N LEU A 18 -0.31 -8.14 -2.66
CA LEU A 18 -1.23 -7.03 -2.78
C LEU A 18 -0.65 -6.03 -3.81
N THR A 19 -1.17 -6.07 -5.04
CA THR A 19 -0.79 -5.10 -6.08
C THR A 19 -1.51 -3.77 -5.90
N VAL A 20 -1.13 -2.73 -6.65
CA VAL A 20 -1.86 -1.45 -6.66
C VAL A 20 -3.32 -1.66 -7.08
N ALA A 21 -3.59 -2.50 -8.08
CA ALA A 21 -4.96 -2.82 -8.46
C ALA A 21 -5.71 -3.54 -7.33
N GLY A 22 -5.07 -4.48 -6.62
CA GLY A 22 -5.66 -5.14 -5.46
C GLY A 22 -5.86 -4.21 -4.27
N TYR A 23 -4.97 -3.24 -4.08
CA TYR A 23 -5.08 -2.18 -3.09
C TYR A 23 -6.30 -1.31 -3.38
N ILE A 24 -6.42 -0.78 -4.61
CA ILE A 24 -7.54 0.06 -5.05
C ILE A 24 -8.87 -0.68 -4.94
N ASP A 25 -8.90 -1.94 -5.38
CA ASP A 25 -10.11 -2.77 -5.26
C ASP A 25 -10.53 -2.94 -3.79
N THR A 26 -9.57 -3.23 -2.91
CA THR A 26 -9.85 -3.38 -1.48
C THR A 26 -10.33 -2.07 -0.90
N ASP A 27 -9.64 -0.97 -1.16
CA ASP A 27 -9.94 0.34 -0.62
C ASP A 27 -11.34 0.82 -1.02
N SER A 28 -11.74 0.56 -2.27
CA SER A 28 -13.06 0.94 -2.79
C SER A 28 -14.22 0.05 -2.30
N ASN A 29 -13.93 -1.15 -1.79
CA ASN A 29 -14.94 -2.16 -1.43
C ASN A 29 -14.97 -2.48 0.07
N VAL A 30 -14.14 -1.82 0.88
CA VAL A 30 -14.07 -2.00 2.33
C VAL A 30 -14.44 -0.70 3.01
N ASP A 31 -15.28 -0.77 4.04
CA ASP A 31 -15.75 0.42 4.75
C ASP A 31 -14.57 1.17 5.40
N GLY A 32 -14.42 2.46 5.12
CA GLY A 32 -13.25 3.24 5.55
C GLY A 32 -11.92 2.81 4.91
N GLY A 33 -11.95 2.03 3.82
CA GLY A 33 -10.78 1.65 3.04
C GLY A 33 -9.77 0.76 3.77
N ILE A 34 -8.54 0.71 3.24
CA ILE A 34 -7.46 -0.09 3.84
C ILE A 34 -7.02 0.48 5.20
N ALA A 35 -7.06 1.80 5.38
CA ALA A 35 -6.76 2.44 6.66
C ALA A 35 -7.79 2.06 7.74
N GLY A 36 -9.08 2.16 7.43
CA GLY A 36 -10.15 1.73 8.33
C GLY A 36 -10.09 0.24 8.63
N LEU A 37 -9.76 -0.59 7.63
CA LEU A 37 -9.54 -2.02 7.85
C LEU A 37 -8.34 -2.28 8.78
N TRP A 38 -7.23 -1.55 8.62
CA TRP A 38 -6.06 -1.69 9.49
C TRP A 38 -6.42 -1.43 10.96
N ASP A 39 -7.16 -0.36 11.24
CA ASP A 39 -7.63 -0.03 12.58
C ASP A 39 -8.59 -1.10 13.13
N ARG A 40 -9.51 -1.60 12.31
CA ARG A 40 -10.42 -2.69 12.71
C ARG A 40 -9.69 -4.01 12.95
N LEU A 41 -8.66 -4.32 12.15
CA LEU A 41 -7.79 -5.49 12.37
C LEU A 41 -7.02 -5.38 13.69
N ALA A 42 -6.57 -4.18 14.06
CA ALA A 42 -5.88 -3.92 15.32
C ALA A 42 -6.82 -4.04 16.54
N ASN A 43 -8.06 -3.57 16.40
CA ASN A 43 -9.06 -3.56 17.46
C ASN A 43 -9.97 -4.81 17.49
N GLU A 44 -9.72 -5.78 16.61
CA GLU A 44 -10.54 -7.01 16.46
C GLU A 44 -12.02 -6.76 16.10
N THR A 45 -12.34 -5.63 15.49
CA THR A 45 -13.70 -5.24 15.05
C THR A 45 -13.94 -5.46 13.55
N TYR A 46 -13.03 -6.18 12.88
CA TYR A 46 -13.11 -6.47 11.45
C TYR A 46 -14.18 -7.51 11.12
N GLN A 47 -14.73 -7.44 9.91
CA GLN A 47 -15.63 -8.45 9.38
C GLN A 47 -14.82 -9.51 8.62
N LEU A 48 -15.18 -10.79 8.78
CA LEU A 48 -14.50 -11.89 8.07
C LEU A 48 -14.56 -11.73 6.54
N ALA A 49 -15.63 -11.11 6.02
CA ALA A 49 -15.79 -10.81 4.61
C ALA A 49 -14.72 -9.86 4.08
N GLU A 50 -14.33 -8.84 4.86
CA GLU A 50 -13.29 -7.87 4.50
C GLU A 50 -11.93 -8.57 4.39
N VAL A 51 -11.59 -9.41 5.38
CA VAL A 51 -10.32 -10.14 5.38
C VAL A 51 -10.27 -11.17 4.25
N ARG A 52 -11.41 -11.80 3.93
CA ARG A 52 -11.53 -12.68 2.78
C ARG A 52 -11.31 -11.93 1.46
N ARG A 53 -11.82 -10.71 1.32
CA ARG A 53 -11.60 -9.86 0.13
C ARG A 53 -10.11 -9.60 -0.08
N VAL A 54 -9.41 -9.10 0.94
CA VAL A 54 -7.96 -8.80 0.86
C VAL A 54 -7.16 -10.04 0.46
N LEU A 55 -7.49 -11.19 1.05
CA LEU A 55 -6.81 -12.43 0.70
C LEU A 55 -7.14 -12.89 -0.72
N SER A 56 -8.37 -12.68 -1.19
CA SER A 56 -8.75 -13.05 -2.54
C SER A 56 -7.96 -12.27 -3.58
N VAL A 57 -7.92 -10.94 -3.44
CA VAL A 57 -7.13 -10.09 -4.34
C VAL A 57 -5.63 -10.38 -4.23
N SER A 58 -5.15 -10.73 -3.02
CA SER A 58 -3.74 -11.05 -2.80
C SER A 58 -3.33 -12.40 -3.42
N LEU A 59 -4.22 -13.40 -3.39
CA LEU A 59 -4.01 -14.68 -4.08
C LEU A 59 -3.97 -14.47 -5.59
N VAL A 60 -4.84 -13.61 -6.12
CA VAL A 60 -4.85 -13.26 -7.54
C VAL A 60 -3.55 -12.54 -7.95
N GLY A 61 -3.11 -11.55 -7.17
CA GLY A 61 -1.82 -10.87 -7.39
C GLY A 61 -0.62 -11.81 -7.25
N GLY A 62 -0.76 -12.90 -6.50
CA GLY A 62 0.21 -14.00 -6.40
C GLY A 62 0.17 -15.00 -7.57
N GLY A 63 -0.69 -14.78 -8.57
CA GLY A 63 -0.81 -15.61 -9.77
C GLY A 63 -1.94 -16.65 -9.73
N MET A 64 -2.80 -16.63 -8.72
CA MET A 64 -3.97 -17.51 -8.68
C MET A 64 -5.10 -17.00 -9.60
N ARG A 65 -5.83 -17.92 -10.24
CA ARG A 65 -7.05 -17.53 -10.97
C ARG A 65 -8.14 -17.04 -10.01
N PRO A 66 -8.88 -15.97 -10.31
CA PRO A 66 -9.93 -15.43 -9.44
C PRO A 66 -10.95 -16.47 -8.97
N SER A 67 -11.46 -17.30 -9.90
CA SER A 67 -12.42 -18.35 -9.56
C SER A 67 -11.86 -19.45 -8.65
N LYS A 68 -10.54 -19.70 -8.71
CA LYS A 68 -9.86 -20.64 -7.81
C LYS A 68 -9.67 -20.03 -6.43
N SER A 69 -9.34 -18.74 -6.36
CA SER A 69 -9.22 -17.98 -5.11
C SER A 69 -10.53 -18.01 -4.31
N GLU A 70 -11.64 -17.62 -4.93
CA GLU A 70 -12.95 -17.59 -4.27
C GLU A 70 -13.39 -18.98 -3.78
N ARG A 71 -13.16 -20.01 -4.58
CA ARG A 71 -13.46 -21.40 -4.19
C ARG A 71 -12.62 -21.86 -3.00
N LEU A 72 -11.33 -21.56 -3.00
CA LEU A 72 -10.42 -21.92 -1.90
C LEU A 72 -10.83 -21.24 -0.61
N LEU A 73 -11.10 -19.93 -0.67
CA LEU A 73 -11.51 -19.17 0.51
C LEU A 73 -12.87 -19.63 1.01
N THR A 74 -13.86 -19.81 0.14
CA THR A 74 -15.20 -20.28 0.54
C THR A 74 -15.17 -21.68 1.17
N ALA A 75 -14.32 -22.59 0.68
CA ALA A 75 -14.26 -23.97 1.18
C ALA A 75 -13.49 -24.10 2.50
N HIS A 76 -12.53 -23.21 2.78
CA HIS A 76 -11.59 -23.38 3.89
C HIS A 76 -11.66 -22.28 4.94
N TYR A 77 -12.36 -21.17 4.70
CA TYR A 77 -12.41 -20.05 5.64
C TYR A 77 -13.68 -20.06 6.47
N GLY A 78 -13.49 -20.18 7.79
CA GLY A 78 -14.54 -20.04 8.80
C GLY A 78 -13.99 -19.44 10.08
N PRO A 79 -14.81 -19.37 11.15
CA PRO A 79 -14.45 -18.75 12.42
C PRO A 79 -13.17 -19.31 13.05
N SER A 80 -12.91 -20.60 12.87
CA SER A 80 -11.70 -21.28 13.39
C SER A 80 -10.39 -20.76 12.80
N MET A 81 -10.43 -20.11 11.64
CA MET A 81 -9.25 -19.52 10.99
C MET A 81 -9.16 -17.99 11.15
N ALA A 82 -10.16 -17.34 11.75
CA ALA A 82 -10.28 -15.88 11.79
C ALA A 82 -9.00 -15.18 12.30
N ARG A 83 -8.40 -15.69 13.38
CA ARG A 83 -7.16 -15.14 13.95
C ARG A 83 -5.99 -15.21 12.96
N ARG A 84 -5.74 -16.37 12.38
CA ARG A 84 -4.66 -16.58 11.41
C ARG A 84 -4.84 -15.72 10.16
N VAL A 85 -6.09 -15.58 9.74
CA VAL A 85 -6.50 -14.85 8.55
C VAL A 85 -6.34 -13.35 8.76
N ARG A 86 -6.69 -12.85 9.94
CA ARG A 86 -6.39 -11.49 10.39
C ARG A 86 -4.88 -11.22 10.39
N ASP A 87 -4.09 -12.09 11.00
CA ASP A 87 -2.64 -11.90 11.11
C ASP A 87 -1.98 -11.89 9.73
N LEU A 88 -2.45 -12.77 8.84
CA LEU A 88 -1.99 -12.81 7.45
C LEU A 88 -2.36 -11.54 6.68
N CYS A 89 -3.56 -11.01 6.89
CA CYS A 89 -4.02 -9.78 6.26
C CYS A 89 -3.22 -8.56 6.73
N ARG A 90 -2.93 -8.47 8.04
CA ARG A 90 -2.05 -7.44 8.59
C ARG A 90 -0.65 -7.53 7.99
N ALA A 91 -0.10 -8.74 7.88
CA ALA A 91 1.20 -8.94 7.24
C ALA A 91 1.18 -8.51 5.76
N LEU A 92 0.10 -8.79 5.02
CA LEU A 92 -0.03 -8.37 3.62
C LEU A 92 -0.07 -6.85 3.46
N ILE A 93 -0.88 -6.17 4.27
CA ILE A 93 -0.97 -4.71 4.24
C ILE A 93 0.38 -4.09 4.58
N ALA A 94 1.08 -4.62 5.59
CA ALA A 94 2.42 -4.16 5.96
C ALA A 94 3.43 -4.37 4.81
N VAL A 95 3.51 -5.59 4.26
CA VAL A 95 4.44 -5.92 3.16
C VAL A 95 4.17 -5.11 1.90
N CYS A 96 2.91 -4.69 1.66
CA CYS A 96 2.54 -3.84 0.53
C CYS A 96 3.18 -2.44 0.59
N ILE A 97 3.30 -1.90 1.81
CA ILE A 97 3.84 -0.55 2.08
C ILE A 97 5.31 -0.56 2.50
N SER A 98 5.85 -1.71 2.92
CA SER A 98 7.24 -1.87 3.33
C SER A 98 8.22 -1.92 2.15
N ALA A 99 9.42 -1.41 2.42
CA ALA A 99 10.58 -1.54 1.57
C ALA A 99 11.11 -2.99 1.51
N PRO A 100 11.98 -3.30 0.53
CA PRO A 100 12.56 -4.63 0.31
C PRO A 100 13.29 -5.23 1.51
N ASP A 101 13.88 -4.38 2.34
CA ASP A 101 14.61 -4.73 3.56
C ASP A 101 13.70 -4.90 4.78
N GLY A 102 12.39 -4.74 4.59
CA GLY A 102 11.38 -4.82 5.65
C GLY A 102 11.25 -3.53 6.46
N SER A 103 12.03 -2.47 6.13
CA SER A 103 11.79 -1.16 6.71
C SER A 103 10.45 -0.61 6.20
N ILE A 104 9.71 0.05 7.08
CA ILE A 104 8.64 0.95 6.66
C ILE A 104 9.34 2.29 6.54
N SER A 105 9.20 2.99 5.41
CA SER A 105 9.81 4.32 5.26
C SER A 105 9.46 5.18 6.47
N GLU A 106 10.46 5.55 7.26
CA GLU A 106 10.28 6.44 8.43
C GLU A 106 10.04 7.89 8.00
N GLU A 107 10.33 8.21 6.74
CA GLU A 107 10.17 9.55 6.22
C GLU A 107 8.73 9.81 5.80
N LYS A 108 8.14 10.69 6.61
CA LYS A 108 6.86 11.35 6.45
C LYS A 108 5.68 10.49 6.94
N LYS A 109 5.46 10.63 8.25
CA LYS A 109 4.20 11.22 8.76
C LYS A 109 3.83 12.52 7.99
N GLY A 110 3.78 12.49 6.66
CA GLY A 110 2.83 13.31 5.95
C GLY A 110 1.50 12.84 6.47
N LYS A 111 0.61 13.77 6.83
CA LYS A 111 -0.79 13.45 7.04
C LYS A 111 -1.15 12.43 5.97
N SER A 112 -1.57 11.23 6.37
CA SER A 112 -2.36 10.38 5.51
C SER A 112 -3.54 11.26 5.14
N ASP A 113 -3.42 12.00 4.04
CA ASP A 113 -4.46 12.92 3.63
C ASP A 113 -5.63 11.98 3.30
N PRO A 114 -6.74 12.09 4.03
CA PRO A 114 -7.84 11.13 3.94
C PRO A 114 -8.51 11.12 2.55
N ASP A 115 -8.04 11.95 1.62
CA ASP A 115 -8.54 12.15 0.26
C ASP A 115 -7.64 11.56 -0.84
N PHE A 116 -6.60 10.77 -0.52
CA PHE A 116 -5.80 10.12 -1.58
C PHE A 116 -6.62 9.03 -2.27
N SER A 117 -7.39 9.42 -3.28
CA SER A 117 -8.36 8.56 -3.94
C SER A 117 -7.69 7.63 -4.95
N SER A 118 -8.36 6.54 -5.29
CA SER A 118 -7.94 5.66 -6.38
C SER A 118 -7.82 6.41 -7.72
N ALA A 119 -8.59 7.48 -7.92
CA ALA A 119 -8.48 8.34 -9.10
C ALA A 119 -7.15 9.11 -9.11
N ASP A 120 -6.69 9.59 -7.96
CA ASP A 120 -5.42 10.32 -7.84
C ASP A 120 -4.23 9.41 -8.16
N ILE A 121 -4.30 8.12 -7.79
CA ILE A 121 -3.27 7.13 -8.13
C ILE A 121 -3.14 6.99 -9.66
N TYR A 122 -4.25 6.81 -10.37
CA TYR A 122 -4.22 6.67 -11.84
C TYR A 122 -3.87 7.96 -12.56
N GLN A 123 -4.35 9.12 -12.08
CA GLN A 123 -4.01 10.42 -12.65
C GLN A 123 -2.52 10.72 -12.50
N THR A 124 -1.98 10.48 -11.30
CA THR A 124 -0.55 10.70 -11.03
C THR A 124 0.32 9.74 -11.82
N ALA A 125 -0.07 8.46 -11.93
CA ALA A 125 0.62 7.51 -12.80
C ALA A 125 0.64 7.96 -14.27
N GLY A 126 -0.49 8.50 -14.77
CA GLY A 126 -0.57 9.09 -16.11
C GLY A 126 0.40 10.26 -16.29
N ALA A 127 0.52 11.15 -15.30
CA ALA A 127 1.44 12.28 -15.32
C ALA A 127 2.92 11.85 -15.31
N ILE A 128 3.24 10.73 -14.67
CA ILE A 128 4.59 10.14 -14.63
C ILE A 128 4.90 9.35 -15.91
N GLY A 129 3.90 9.11 -16.77
CA GLY A 129 4.05 8.30 -17.99
C GLY A 129 4.00 6.79 -17.72
N LEU A 130 3.51 6.36 -16.56
CA LEU A 130 3.26 4.95 -16.26
C LEU A 130 2.03 4.46 -17.00
N LYS A 131 2.15 3.30 -17.66
CA LYS A 131 0.99 2.66 -18.29
C LYS A 131 0.09 2.08 -17.20
N PRO A 132 -1.24 2.08 -17.41
CA PRO A 132 -2.17 1.51 -16.42
C PRO A 132 -1.90 0.04 -16.09
N ALA A 133 -1.43 -0.75 -17.06
CA ALA A 133 -1.08 -2.16 -16.84
C ALA A 133 0.14 -2.29 -15.91
N ASP A 134 1.19 -1.50 -16.15
CA ASP A 134 2.41 -1.53 -15.35
C ASP A 134 2.13 -1.08 -13.91
N LEU A 135 1.33 -0.01 -13.75
CA LEU A 135 0.87 0.45 -12.44
C LEU A 135 0.09 -0.64 -11.70
N SER A 136 -0.87 -1.27 -12.38
CA SER A 136 -1.76 -2.28 -11.78
C SER A 136 -1.02 -3.47 -11.20
N ASP A 137 0.13 -3.82 -11.79
CA ASP A 137 0.98 -4.94 -11.39
C ASP A 137 2.07 -4.56 -10.39
N MET A 138 2.27 -3.29 -10.06
CA MET A 138 3.21 -2.83 -9.02
C MET A 138 2.66 -3.09 -7.62
N THR A 139 3.53 -3.04 -6.60
CA THR A 139 3.11 -2.85 -5.20
C THR A 139 3.01 -1.37 -4.87
N MET A 140 2.33 -1.03 -3.76
CA MET A 140 2.21 0.36 -3.34
C MET A 140 3.59 0.98 -3.03
N TRP A 141 4.49 0.22 -2.40
CA TRP A 141 5.87 0.66 -2.22
C TRP A 141 6.57 1.00 -3.55
N GLN A 142 6.44 0.15 -4.58
CA GLN A 142 7.05 0.41 -5.90
C GLN A 142 6.50 1.70 -6.51
N PHE A 143 5.19 1.92 -6.43
CA PHE A 143 4.57 3.15 -6.90
C PHE A 143 5.09 4.40 -6.15
N ASN A 144 5.23 4.33 -4.83
CA ASN A 144 5.80 5.42 -4.02
C ASN A 144 7.24 5.76 -4.43
N GLN A 145 8.06 4.76 -4.77
CA GLN A 145 9.41 5.01 -5.27
C GLN A 145 9.43 5.71 -6.65
N TYR A 146 8.48 5.37 -7.53
CA TYR A 146 8.32 6.10 -8.80
C TYR A 146 7.91 7.57 -8.56
N LEU A 147 7.00 7.80 -7.61
CA LEU A 147 6.57 9.14 -7.22
C LEU A 147 7.73 9.96 -6.65
N GLU A 148 8.51 9.39 -5.74
CA GLU A 148 9.68 10.04 -5.13
C GLU A 148 10.74 10.39 -6.18
N GLY A 149 11.04 9.46 -7.09
CA GLY A 149 11.97 9.70 -8.19
C GLY A 149 11.50 10.82 -9.13
N TRP A 150 10.20 10.84 -9.46
CA TRP A 150 9.61 11.89 -10.28
C TRP A 150 9.62 13.26 -9.58
N ASN A 151 9.23 13.32 -8.30
CA ASN A 151 9.28 14.54 -7.50
C ASN A 151 10.70 15.11 -7.41
N THR A 152 11.70 14.24 -7.19
CA THR A 152 13.12 14.63 -7.16
C THR A 152 13.56 15.20 -8.51
N ALA A 153 13.17 14.56 -9.62
CA ALA A 153 13.50 15.02 -10.98
C ALA A 153 12.84 16.35 -11.37
N GLN A 154 11.66 16.65 -10.82
CA GLN A 154 10.94 17.92 -11.02
C GLN A 154 11.44 19.04 -10.07
N GLY A 155 12.47 18.80 -9.27
CA GLY A 155 12.99 19.78 -8.31
C GLY A 155 12.18 19.88 -7.01
N GLY A 156 11.26 18.95 -6.76
CA GLY A 156 10.54 18.80 -5.48
C GLY A 156 11.40 18.22 -4.35
N GLY A 157 12.67 17.93 -4.64
CA GLY A 157 13.70 17.58 -3.67
C GLY A 157 14.54 18.79 -3.28
N ALA A 158 13.94 19.73 -2.57
CA ALA A 158 14.69 20.63 -1.69
C ALA A 158 13.78 20.97 -0.52
N ASP A 159 14.00 20.31 0.62
CA ASP A 159 13.92 21.05 1.87
C ASP A 159 14.88 22.22 1.69
N VAL A 160 14.33 23.41 1.43
CA VAL A 160 15.10 24.65 1.53
C VAL A 160 15.55 24.67 2.98
N ALA A 161 16.82 24.34 3.21
CA ALA A 161 17.42 24.53 4.52
C ALA A 161 17.11 25.97 4.95
N PRO A 162 16.67 26.22 6.19
CA PRO A 162 16.52 27.60 6.65
C PRO A 162 17.84 28.33 6.37
N PRO A 163 17.80 29.54 5.79
CA PRO A 163 19.00 30.27 5.42
C PRO A 163 19.95 30.30 6.61
N ASP A 164 21.24 30.07 6.37
CA ASP A 164 22.22 30.13 7.43
C ASP A 164 22.28 31.55 8.02
N GLN A 165 22.93 31.70 9.18
CA GLN A 165 22.95 32.99 9.88
C GLN A 165 23.59 34.12 9.05
N ASP A 166 24.44 33.76 8.08
CA ASP A 166 25.10 34.71 7.19
C ASP A 166 24.14 35.15 6.05
N GLU A 167 23.37 34.23 5.46
CA GLU A 167 22.31 34.55 4.49
C GLU A 167 21.17 35.38 5.12
N LEU A 168 20.81 35.11 6.37
CA LEU A 168 19.80 35.89 7.09
C LEU A 168 20.28 37.32 7.38
N ALA A 169 21.57 37.49 7.70
CA ALA A 169 22.18 38.79 7.94
C ALA A 169 22.24 39.63 6.65
N GLU A 170 22.58 39.03 5.51
CA GLU A 170 22.56 39.71 4.20
C GLU A 170 21.14 40.14 3.80
N LEU A 171 20.12 39.29 4.04
CA LEU A 171 18.72 39.63 3.75
C LEU A 171 18.20 40.78 4.62
N MET A 172 18.57 40.81 5.91
CA MET A 172 18.21 41.91 6.81
C MET A 172 18.90 43.22 6.43
N GLN A 173 20.13 43.18 5.91
CA GLN A 173 20.85 44.38 5.46
C GLN A 173 20.32 44.94 4.13
N ARG A 174 19.68 44.10 3.32
CA ARG A 174 19.17 44.46 1.99
C ARG A 174 17.73 44.98 2.01
N TYR A 175 16.95 44.65 3.03
CA TYR A 175 15.52 44.98 3.13
C TYR A 175 15.06 45.54 4.49
N GLY A 176 15.95 45.69 5.48
CA GLY A 176 15.74 46.41 6.73
C GLY A 176 16.35 47.81 6.70
#